data_AF-A0A0S8C0H1-F1
#
_entry.id   AF-A0A0S8C0H1-F1
#
_cell.length_a   1.000
_cell.length_b   1.000
_cell.length_c   1.000
_cell.angle_alpha   90.00
_cell.angle_beta   90.00
_cell.angle_gamma   90.00
#
_symmetry.space_group_name_H-M   'P 1'
#
loop_
_entity.id
_entity.type
_entity.pdbx_description
1 polymer ?
#
loop_
_entity_poly.entity_id
_entity_poly.type
_entity_poly.pdbx_seq_one_letter_code
_entity_poly.pdbx_strand_id
1 'polypeptide(L)'
;MFEGLTGQKVLDIAAAMTPEMAEDALQDPVVDPDPMVDPTMDPDGGIGGMGGFGGAGGAGGAGGVAGMGGAGGAGGTDETPPPPPPPLPDEEPQIDPDVDPALERAYNLQQQILRTIQRRFIDSGYNFKLLVREIVLTPYFRAKNAAPLTSEMEIELSTFGTARLLTPEHLSRKIEATTGVRWRRRPDQEDYLLRQYRIFYGGIDSDLVTKRVTEPNGVMASLAQRMAYEVACSAVPYDFSKPANQRLLFPYIDRDTPLSEASSQVRDNVRHLHARISGEELSSDDPEIDATVGVLMEAYSLGREGLASGTVSEELAEPCRLFNDRNTGESLPDGRRIGRDQDYTLRAWMAAVSYLLSDYQFLYE
;
A
#
# COMPACT_ATOMS: atom_id res chain seq x y z
N MET A 1 -31.54 25.43 8.16
CA MET A 1 -30.30 25.98 7.59
C MET A 1 -29.29 26.14 8.71
N PHE A 2 -28.30 25.26 8.79
CA PHE A 2 -27.13 25.47 9.64
C PHE A 2 -25.98 25.87 8.72
N GLU A 3 -25.34 27.01 8.98
CA GLU A 3 -24.07 27.37 8.36
C GLU A 3 -22.99 26.41 8.87
N GLY A 4 -22.43 25.60 7.97
CA GLY A 4 -21.31 24.71 8.26
C GLY A 4 -19.98 25.47 8.23
N LEU A 5 -19.03 25.01 9.06
CA LEU A 5 -17.69 25.55 9.33
C LEU A 5 -16.73 25.62 8.12
N THR A 6 -17.19 25.36 6.89
CA THR A 6 -16.39 25.43 5.66
C THR A 6 -17.01 26.32 4.57
N GLY A 7 -18.12 27.00 4.84
CA GLY A 7 -18.76 27.90 3.86
C GLY A 7 -19.32 27.21 2.60
N GLN A 8 -19.26 25.88 2.50
CA GLN A 8 -19.90 25.14 1.42
C GLN A 8 -21.39 24.89 1.73
N LYS A 9 -22.24 25.13 0.73
CA LYS A 9 -23.63 24.67 0.76
C LYS A 9 -23.65 23.14 0.78
N VAL A 10 -23.86 22.58 1.97
CA VAL A 10 -24.15 21.15 2.14
C VAL A 10 -25.54 20.89 1.56
N LEU A 11 -25.67 19.84 0.75
CA LEU A 11 -26.97 19.30 0.32
C LEU A 11 -27.89 19.17 1.54
N ASP A 12 -29.11 19.69 1.46
CA ASP A 12 -30.06 19.63 2.56
C ASP A 12 -30.53 18.18 2.78
N ILE A 13 -29.81 17.47 3.65
CA ILE A 13 -30.04 16.05 3.97
C ILE A 13 -31.31 15.86 4.82
N ALA A 14 -32.03 16.94 5.16
CA ALA A 14 -33.33 16.89 5.83
C ALA A 14 -34.50 16.69 4.84
N ALA A 15 -34.29 16.89 3.54
CA ALA A 15 -35.29 16.56 2.53
C ALA A 15 -35.18 15.08 2.15
N ALA A 16 -36.25 14.32 2.35
CA ALA A 16 -36.37 12.99 1.76
C ALA A 16 -36.26 13.12 0.22
N MET A 17 -35.28 12.46 -0.40
CA MET A 17 -35.17 12.43 -1.85
C MET A 17 -36.42 11.76 -2.41
N THR A 18 -37.15 12.47 -3.28
CA THR A 18 -38.24 11.84 -4.03
C THR A 18 -37.64 10.91 -5.10
N PRO A 19 -38.36 9.87 -5.54
CA PRO A 19 -37.87 8.94 -6.57
C PRO A 19 -37.40 9.64 -7.86
N GLU A 20 -38.05 10.74 -8.24
CA GLU A 20 -37.66 11.59 -9.39
C GLU A 20 -36.26 12.20 -9.24
N MET A 21 -35.88 12.64 -8.03
CA MET A 21 -34.55 13.20 -7.77
C MET A 21 -33.43 12.14 -7.79
N ALA A 22 -33.79 10.86 -7.63
CA ALA A 22 -32.86 9.75 -7.75
C ALA A 22 -32.62 9.34 -9.21
N GLU A 23 -33.63 9.49 -10.09
CA GLU A 23 -33.51 9.20 -11.52
C GLU A 23 -32.72 10.28 -12.28
N ASP A 24 -32.88 11.56 -11.95
CA ASP A 24 -32.10 12.66 -12.56
C ASP A 24 -30.60 12.60 -12.17
N ALA A 25 -30.27 12.05 -10.99
CA ALA A 25 -28.88 11.87 -10.54
C ALA A 25 -28.19 10.63 -11.14
N LEU A 26 -28.94 9.79 -11.87
CA LEU A 26 -28.48 8.54 -12.50
C LEU A 26 -28.40 8.64 -14.03
N GLN A 27 -28.65 9.81 -14.63
CA GLN A 27 -28.44 10.00 -16.07
C GLN A 27 -26.94 10.09 -16.35
N ASP A 28 -26.37 8.99 -16.85
CA ASP A 28 -25.04 8.97 -17.47
C ASP A 28 -24.97 9.99 -18.62
N PRO A 29 -23.82 10.65 -18.84
CA PRO A 29 -23.65 11.51 -20.00
C PRO A 29 -23.83 10.68 -21.28
N VAL A 30 -24.65 11.21 -22.18
CA VAL A 30 -24.87 10.66 -23.53
C VAL A 30 -23.51 10.51 -24.24
N VAL A 31 -23.08 9.27 -24.44
CA VAL A 31 -21.96 8.91 -25.31
C VAL A 31 -22.55 8.55 -26.68
N ASP A 32 -22.16 9.31 -27.70
CA ASP A 32 -22.47 9.00 -29.10
C ASP A 32 -21.93 7.61 -29.48
N PRO A 33 -22.70 6.76 -30.16
CA PRO A 33 -22.24 5.45 -30.59
C PRO A 33 -21.49 5.52 -31.92
N ASP A 34 -20.18 5.25 -31.89
CA ASP A 34 -19.40 4.95 -33.10
C ASP A 34 -19.57 3.48 -33.54
N PRO A 35 -19.37 3.18 -34.84
CA PRO A 35 -20.14 2.16 -35.54
C PRO A 35 -19.61 0.72 -35.41
N MET A 36 -20.59 -0.18 -35.50
CA MET A 36 -20.51 -1.63 -35.46
C MET A 36 -19.50 -2.25 -36.44
N VAL A 37 -18.72 -3.22 -35.95
CA VAL A 37 -18.04 -4.22 -36.76
C VAL A 37 -18.87 -5.50 -36.75
N ASP A 38 -19.25 -5.92 -37.95
CA ASP A 38 -20.09 -7.06 -38.32
C ASP A 38 -19.43 -8.43 -37.99
N PRO A 39 -20.12 -9.38 -37.35
CA PRO A 39 -19.66 -10.75 -37.17
C PRO A 39 -20.37 -11.71 -38.15
N THR A 40 -19.65 -12.18 -39.17
CA THR A 40 -20.08 -13.34 -39.95
C THR A 40 -18.96 -14.36 -40.13
N MET A 41 -19.25 -15.61 -39.67
CA MET A 41 -18.84 -16.92 -40.22
C MET A 41 -17.32 -17.26 -40.27
N ASP A 42 -16.82 -18.45 -39.95
CA ASP A 42 -17.35 -19.76 -39.53
C ASP A 42 -16.13 -20.63 -39.07
N PRO A 43 -16.22 -21.96 -38.80
CA PRO A 43 -15.40 -22.67 -37.80
C PRO A 43 -14.38 -23.64 -38.43
N ASP A 44 -13.59 -24.30 -37.58
CA ASP A 44 -12.82 -25.56 -37.77
C ASP A 44 -11.51 -25.44 -36.95
N GLY A 45 -11.01 -26.40 -36.17
CA GLY A 45 -11.36 -27.80 -35.90
C GLY A 45 -10.23 -28.46 -35.06
N GLY A 46 -10.54 -29.62 -34.47
CA GLY A 46 -9.58 -30.62 -33.92
C GLY A 46 -9.19 -30.41 -32.45
N ILE A 47 -9.60 -31.21 -31.44
CA ILE A 47 -9.55 -32.68 -31.20
C ILE A 47 -8.13 -33.29 -31.19
N GLY A 48 -7.74 -33.82 -30.02
CA GLY A 48 -6.69 -34.83 -29.79
C GLY A 48 -5.76 -34.44 -28.63
N GLY A 49 -5.49 -35.24 -27.60
CA GLY A 49 -5.79 -36.63 -27.30
C GLY A 49 -5.14 -37.04 -25.97
N MET A 50 -5.66 -38.11 -25.39
CA MET A 50 -5.21 -38.79 -24.17
C MET A 50 -3.73 -39.23 -24.20
N GLY A 51 -3.14 -39.39 -23.00
CA GLY A 51 -1.96 -40.24 -22.80
C GLY A 51 -1.55 -40.33 -21.34
N GLY A 52 -1.99 -41.37 -20.63
CA GLY A 52 -1.42 -41.80 -19.34
C GLY A 52 -0.62 -43.08 -19.50
N PHE A 53 0.43 -43.25 -18.68
CA PHE A 53 1.13 -44.49 -18.25
C PHE A 53 2.04 -44.04 -17.07
N GLY A 54 1.98 -44.58 -15.84
CA GLY A 54 2.45 -45.91 -15.38
C GLY A 54 3.99 -45.96 -15.38
N GLY A 55 4.77 -46.24 -14.33
CA GLY A 55 4.61 -46.74 -12.96
C GLY A 55 6.00 -47.15 -12.39
N ALA A 56 6.03 -47.58 -11.11
CA ALA A 56 7.12 -48.26 -10.37
C ALA A 56 8.38 -47.44 -10.00
N GLY A 57 9.04 -47.57 -8.84
CA GLY A 57 8.94 -48.48 -7.69
C GLY A 57 10.28 -48.50 -6.90
N GLY A 58 10.26 -48.82 -5.60
CA GLY A 58 11.43 -49.13 -4.74
C GLY A 58 11.57 -48.19 -3.53
N ALA A 59 11.24 -48.50 -2.27
CA ALA A 59 11.44 -49.64 -1.36
C ALA A 59 12.77 -49.65 -0.58
N GLY A 60 12.65 -49.75 0.76
CA GLY A 60 13.69 -49.97 1.78
C GLY A 60 13.81 -48.77 2.74
N GLY A 61 13.33 -48.78 4.00
CA GLY A 61 13.60 -49.71 5.11
C GLY A 61 14.71 -49.10 6.00
N ALA A 62 14.78 -49.14 7.33
CA ALA A 62 14.00 -49.64 8.45
C ALA A 62 14.77 -49.21 9.74
N GLY A 63 14.11 -49.15 10.90
CA GLY A 63 14.73 -49.03 12.24
C GLY A 63 14.46 -47.67 12.90
N GLY A 64 13.65 -47.51 13.95
CA GLY A 64 13.12 -48.45 14.93
C GLY A 64 13.66 -48.09 16.32
N VAL A 65 12.85 -47.48 17.18
CA VAL A 65 12.77 -47.82 18.62
C VAL A 65 11.49 -47.24 19.21
N ALA A 66 10.81 -48.12 19.95
CA ALA A 66 9.57 -47.88 20.65
C ALA A 66 9.78 -47.13 21.97
N GLY A 67 8.82 -46.28 22.32
CA GLY A 67 8.57 -45.81 23.68
C GLY A 67 7.09 -46.06 24.00
N MET A 68 6.83 -47.05 24.85
CA MET A 68 5.51 -47.45 25.33
C MET A 68 4.89 -46.38 26.26
N GLY A 69 3.57 -46.20 26.10
CA GLY A 69 2.64 -46.22 27.23
C GLY A 69 2.38 -44.90 27.96
N GLY A 70 1.26 -44.27 27.63
CA GLY A 70 0.60 -43.26 28.46
C GLY A 70 -0.90 -43.25 28.15
N ALA A 71 -1.69 -43.67 29.12
CA ALA A 71 -3.10 -44.01 29.04
C ALA A 71 -4.03 -42.88 28.54
N GLY A 72 -5.18 -43.29 28.00
CA GLY A 72 -6.20 -42.44 27.43
C GLY A 72 -6.71 -41.35 28.38
N GLY A 73 -6.83 -40.14 27.83
CA GLY A 73 -7.71 -39.10 28.33
C GLY A 73 -9.01 -39.15 27.55
N ALA A 74 -10.09 -39.52 28.23
CA ALA A 74 -11.45 -39.46 27.70
C ALA A 74 -11.77 -38.03 27.23
N GLY A 75 -12.46 -37.93 26.09
CA GLY A 75 -12.99 -36.68 25.58
C GLY A 75 -13.92 -36.03 26.60
N GLY A 76 -13.45 -34.94 27.20
CA GLY A 76 -14.31 -33.95 27.83
C GLY A 76 -14.80 -33.02 26.74
N THR A 77 -16.08 -33.13 26.40
CA THR A 77 -16.83 -32.09 25.68
C THR A 77 -17.03 -30.91 26.64
N ASP A 78 -15.96 -30.18 26.95
CA ASP A 78 -16.07 -28.82 27.50
C ASP A 78 -16.28 -27.87 26.32
N GLU A 79 -17.49 -27.93 25.75
CA GLU A 79 -18.03 -26.81 24.99
C GLU A 79 -18.30 -25.68 25.98
N THR A 80 -17.24 -24.98 26.38
CA THR A 80 -17.41 -23.65 26.94
C THR A 80 -18.11 -22.82 25.85
N PRO A 81 -19.30 -22.26 26.12
CA PRO A 81 -19.95 -21.39 25.17
C PRO A 81 -18.97 -20.28 24.80
N PRO A 82 -18.92 -19.83 23.52
CA PRO A 82 -18.12 -18.67 23.17
C PRO A 82 -18.47 -17.54 24.15
N PRO A 83 -17.47 -16.79 24.65
CA PRO A 83 -17.73 -15.70 25.58
C PRO A 83 -18.82 -14.81 24.97
N PRO A 84 -19.78 -14.36 25.78
CA PRO A 84 -20.83 -13.49 25.28
C PRO A 84 -20.18 -12.31 24.55
N PRO A 85 -20.80 -11.83 23.46
CA PRO A 85 -20.30 -10.65 22.79
C PRO A 85 -20.08 -9.55 23.83
N PRO A 86 -18.98 -8.79 23.73
CA PRO A 86 -18.74 -7.69 24.66
C PRO A 86 -20.01 -6.84 24.76
N PRO A 87 -20.39 -6.42 25.98
CA PRO A 87 -21.57 -5.60 26.17
C PRO A 87 -21.51 -4.42 25.20
N LEU A 88 -22.66 -4.10 24.60
CA LEU A 88 -22.75 -2.92 23.75
C LEU A 88 -22.26 -1.72 24.58
N PRO A 89 -21.46 -0.83 23.99
CA PRO A 89 -21.07 0.41 24.66
C PRO A 89 -22.32 1.10 25.20
N ASP A 90 -22.23 1.66 26.40
CA ASP A 90 -23.30 2.46 26.95
C ASP A 90 -23.71 3.52 25.94
N GLU A 91 -25.02 3.74 25.75
CA GLU A 91 -25.48 4.73 24.79
C GLU A 91 -24.91 6.11 25.14
N GLU A 92 -24.81 6.44 26.43
CA GLU A 92 -24.18 7.66 26.96
C GLU A 92 -23.21 7.29 28.10
N PRO A 93 -21.93 6.99 27.80
CA PRO A 93 -20.98 6.68 28.85
C PRO A 93 -20.66 7.94 29.65
N GLN A 94 -20.44 7.78 30.96
CA GLN A 94 -19.91 8.88 31.78
C GLN A 94 -18.49 9.19 31.32
N ILE A 95 -18.30 10.41 30.81
CA ILE A 95 -16.98 10.95 30.46
C ILE A 95 -16.32 11.41 31.76
N ASP A 96 -15.07 11.00 31.97
CA ASP A 96 -14.28 11.40 33.13
C ASP A 96 -14.11 12.94 33.13
N PRO A 97 -14.40 13.65 34.24
CA PRO A 97 -14.30 15.10 34.32
C PRO A 97 -12.89 15.66 34.05
N ASP A 98 -11.84 14.83 34.10
CA ASP A 98 -10.47 15.24 33.79
C ASP A 98 -10.12 15.15 32.28
N VAL A 99 -11.05 14.70 31.43
CA VAL A 99 -10.86 14.64 29.97
C VAL A 99 -10.87 16.05 29.37
N ASP A 100 -9.95 16.29 28.42
CA ASP A 100 -9.90 17.56 27.70
C ASP A 100 -11.27 17.88 27.04
N PRO A 101 -11.85 19.07 27.28
CA PRO A 101 -13.11 19.47 26.66
C PRO A 101 -13.13 19.38 25.14
N ALA A 102 -11.97 19.48 24.48
CA ALA A 102 -11.80 19.23 23.05
C ALA A 102 -12.12 17.77 22.68
N LEU A 103 -11.54 16.81 23.40
CA LEU A 103 -11.77 15.39 23.19
C LEU A 103 -13.23 15.00 23.48
N GLU A 104 -13.85 15.62 24.49
CA GLU A 104 -15.28 15.43 24.78
C GLU A 104 -16.16 15.90 23.61
N ARG A 105 -15.90 17.08 23.03
CA ARG A 105 -16.64 17.57 21.86
C ARG A 105 -16.48 16.64 20.67
N ALA A 106 -15.26 16.19 20.40
CA ALA A 106 -14.95 15.31 19.29
C ALA A 106 -15.66 13.96 19.43
N TYR A 107 -15.67 13.39 20.66
CA TYR A 107 -16.44 12.20 21.01
C TYR A 107 -17.94 12.37 20.75
N ASN A 108 -18.54 13.45 21.26
CA ASN A 108 -19.98 13.70 21.13
C ASN A 108 -20.41 13.83 19.66
N LEU A 109 -19.63 14.53 18.84
CA LEU A 109 -19.90 14.69 17.41
C LEU A 109 -19.76 13.35 16.65
N GLN A 110 -18.76 12.54 17.00
CA GLN A 110 -18.60 11.19 16.44
C GLN A 110 -19.79 10.31 16.78
N GLN A 111 -20.25 10.30 18.04
CA GLN A 111 -21.41 9.52 18.46
C GLN A 111 -22.67 9.94 17.69
N GLN A 112 -22.89 11.24 17.49
CA GLN A 112 -24.04 11.72 16.74
C GLN A 112 -24.04 11.21 15.30
N ILE A 113 -22.88 11.22 14.64
CA ILE A 113 -22.72 10.72 13.28
C ILE A 113 -22.92 9.20 13.25
N LEU A 114 -22.27 8.44 14.15
CA LEU A 114 -22.41 6.99 14.22
C LEU A 114 -23.85 6.55 14.49
N ARG A 115 -24.57 7.22 15.41
CA ARG A 115 -25.99 6.97 15.67
C ARG A 115 -26.86 7.25 14.44
N THR A 116 -26.51 8.26 13.64
CA THR A 116 -27.22 8.58 12.39
C THR A 116 -27.00 7.47 11.36
N ILE A 117 -25.76 7.02 11.19
CA ILE A 117 -25.41 5.89 10.31
C ILE A 117 -26.10 4.61 10.77
N GLN A 118 -26.11 4.34 12.08
CA GLN A 118 -26.76 3.18 12.68
C GLN A 118 -28.25 3.14 12.35
N ARG A 119 -28.97 4.26 12.52
CA ARG A 119 -30.39 4.35 12.15
C ARG A 119 -30.61 4.03 10.68
N ARG A 120 -29.85 4.68 9.78
CA ARG A 120 -29.94 4.43 8.33
C ARG A 120 -29.61 2.98 7.97
N PHE A 121 -28.66 2.38 8.66
CA PHE A 121 -28.31 0.97 8.46
C PHE A 121 -29.47 0.05 8.85
N ILE A 122 -30.10 0.29 10.00
CA ILE A 122 -31.28 -0.46 10.45
C ILE A 122 -32.46 -0.25 9.48
N ASP A 123 -32.76 1.01 9.12
CA ASP A 123 -33.87 1.37 8.23
C ASP A 123 -33.71 0.77 6.82
N SER A 124 -32.46 0.58 6.38
CA SER A 124 -32.16 -0.08 5.10
C SER A 124 -32.30 -1.60 5.11
N GLY A 125 -32.69 -2.19 6.24
CA GLY A 125 -32.70 -3.64 6.43
C GLY A 125 -31.30 -4.23 6.49
N TYR A 126 -30.36 -3.53 7.12
CA TYR A 126 -28.96 -3.94 7.28
C TYR A 126 -28.17 -4.04 5.96
N ASN A 127 -28.38 -3.10 5.03
CA ASN A 127 -27.62 -3.07 3.78
C ASN A 127 -26.15 -2.66 4.02
N PHE A 128 -25.25 -3.64 3.91
CA PHE A 128 -23.81 -3.43 4.14
C PHE A 128 -23.18 -2.41 3.17
N LYS A 129 -23.61 -2.38 1.90
CA LYS A 129 -23.10 -1.43 0.91
C LYS A 129 -23.46 0.01 1.30
N LEU A 130 -24.66 0.22 1.85
CA LEU A 130 -25.07 1.52 2.38
C LEU A 130 -24.21 1.89 3.60
N LEU A 131 -24.00 0.96 4.55
CA LEU A 131 -23.17 1.21 5.73
C LEU A 131 -21.77 1.68 5.35
N VAL A 132 -21.10 0.97 4.43
CA VAL A 132 -19.76 1.33 3.95
C VAL A 132 -19.78 2.70 3.29
N ARG A 133 -20.78 2.98 2.43
CA ARG A 133 -20.95 4.31 1.82
C ARG A 133 -21.10 5.39 2.88
N GLU A 134 -22.02 5.24 3.82
CA GLU A 134 -22.27 6.27 4.85
C GLU A 134 -21.02 6.54 5.71
N ILE A 135 -20.26 5.50 6.08
CA ILE A 135 -18.99 5.65 6.82
C ILE A 135 -17.92 6.38 5.97
N VAL A 136 -17.71 5.96 4.72
CA VAL A 136 -16.66 6.51 3.84
C VAL A 136 -16.96 7.95 3.42
N LEU A 137 -18.23 8.33 3.33
CA LEU A 137 -18.62 9.70 2.99
C LEU A 137 -18.68 10.62 4.21
N THR A 138 -18.42 10.13 5.42
CA THR A 138 -18.36 11.00 6.61
C THR A 138 -17.26 12.06 6.47
N PRO A 139 -17.46 13.24 7.06
CA PRO A 139 -16.40 14.24 7.18
C PRO A 139 -15.13 13.69 7.86
N TYR A 140 -15.27 12.74 8.78
CA TYR A 140 -14.16 12.10 9.50
C TYR A 140 -13.30 11.18 8.64
N PHE A 141 -13.91 10.42 7.73
CA PHE A 141 -13.16 9.54 6.83
C PHE A 141 -12.45 10.33 5.71
N ARG A 142 -12.91 11.55 5.43
CA ARG A 142 -12.45 12.39 4.31
C ARG A 142 -11.46 13.49 4.69
N ALA A 143 -10.92 13.49 5.90
CA ALA A 143 -10.04 14.56 6.40
C ALA A 143 -8.63 14.57 5.74
N LYS A 144 -8.53 14.29 4.45
CA LYS A 144 -7.36 14.64 3.63
C LYS A 144 -7.54 16.11 3.24
N ASN A 145 -6.67 17.00 3.76
CA ASN A 145 -6.66 18.45 3.53
C ASN A 145 -7.67 19.27 4.34
N ALA A 146 -7.71 19.10 5.66
CA ALA A 146 -8.34 20.13 6.51
C ALA A 146 -7.59 21.47 6.33
N ALA A 147 -8.32 22.59 6.32
CA ALA A 147 -7.73 23.93 6.42
C ALA A 147 -6.81 24.01 7.66
N PRO A 148 -5.85 24.97 7.73
CA PRO A 148 -4.92 25.09 8.85
C PRO A 148 -5.66 24.94 10.18
N LEU A 149 -5.35 23.87 10.91
CA LEU A 149 -6.02 23.52 12.15
C LEU A 149 -5.56 24.49 13.24
N THR A 150 -6.47 24.90 14.11
CA THR A 150 -6.06 25.54 15.37
C THR A 150 -5.49 24.46 16.29
N SER A 151 -4.67 24.85 17.27
CA SER A 151 -4.12 23.91 18.27
C SER A 151 -5.21 23.11 19.01
N GLU A 152 -6.40 23.70 19.19
CA GLU A 152 -7.55 23.00 19.76
C GLU A 152 -8.11 21.96 18.79
N MET A 153 -8.25 22.29 17.50
CA MET A 153 -8.71 21.34 16.47
C MET A 153 -7.71 20.20 16.23
N GLU A 154 -6.41 20.43 16.38
CA GLU A 154 -5.40 19.36 16.34
C GLU A 154 -5.59 18.35 17.48
N ILE A 155 -5.90 18.81 18.69
CA ILE A 155 -6.20 17.93 19.83
C ILE A 155 -7.50 17.17 19.56
N GLU A 156 -8.55 17.83 19.07
CA GLU A 156 -9.83 17.19 18.73
C GLU A 156 -9.66 16.10 17.67
N LEU A 157 -8.87 16.36 16.63
CA LEU A 157 -8.65 15.46 15.51
C LEU A 157 -7.50 14.47 15.73
N SER A 158 -6.71 14.60 16.80
CA SER A 158 -5.58 13.70 17.10
C SER A 158 -5.97 12.22 17.21
N THR A 159 -7.24 11.96 17.54
CA THR A 159 -7.82 10.62 17.66
C THR A 159 -8.56 10.17 16.39
N PHE A 160 -8.68 11.03 15.38
CA PHE A 160 -9.37 10.80 14.12
C PHE A 160 -8.37 10.71 12.96
N GLY A 161 -8.51 9.70 12.10
CA GLY A 161 -7.53 9.47 11.03
C GLY A 161 -6.17 9.02 11.58
N THR A 162 -6.16 8.27 12.69
CA THR A 162 -4.94 7.77 13.31
C THR A 162 -4.15 6.98 12.27
N ALA A 163 -3.08 7.59 11.78
CA ALA A 163 -2.07 6.94 10.98
C ALA A 163 -1.75 5.60 11.66
N ARG A 164 -2.11 4.49 11.02
CA ARG A 164 -1.88 3.15 11.54
C ARG A 164 -0.70 2.55 10.82
N LEU A 165 0.23 2.00 11.59
CA LEU A 165 1.30 1.20 11.03
C LEU A 165 0.70 0.10 10.15
N LEU A 166 1.15 0.05 8.90
CA LEU A 166 0.66 -0.90 7.93
C LEU A 166 0.99 -2.32 8.37
N THR A 167 0.01 -3.20 8.23
CA THR A 167 0.24 -4.64 8.37
C THR A 167 1.20 -5.14 7.27
N PRO A 168 1.90 -6.27 7.46
CA PRO A 168 2.71 -6.85 6.39
C PRO A 168 1.92 -7.05 5.09
N GLU A 169 0.65 -7.44 5.19
CA GLU A 169 -0.24 -7.63 4.05
C GLU A 169 -0.51 -6.32 3.29
N HIS A 170 -0.71 -5.22 4.02
CA HIS A 170 -0.98 -3.92 3.42
C HIS A 170 0.29 -3.32 2.83
N LEU A 171 1.40 -3.37 3.58
CA LEU A 171 2.68 -2.85 3.11
C LEU A 171 3.18 -3.60 1.88
N SER A 172 3.02 -4.93 1.81
CA SER A 172 3.37 -5.71 0.61
C SER A 172 2.60 -5.23 -0.63
N ARG A 173 1.29 -4.98 -0.48
CA ARG A 173 0.44 -4.44 -1.56
C ARG A 173 0.81 -3.01 -1.91
N LYS A 174 1.10 -2.15 -0.93
CA LYS A 174 1.51 -0.76 -1.15
C LYS A 174 2.80 -0.70 -1.95
N ILE A 175 3.81 -1.52 -1.61
CA ILE A 175 5.07 -1.62 -2.35
C ILE A 175 4.82 -1.95 -3.82
N GLU A 176 4.04 -3.00 -4.12
CA GLU A 176 3.70 -3.35 -5.51
C GLU A 176 2.93 -2.24 -6.21
N ALA A 177 1.93 -1.66 -5.52
CA ALA A 177 1.06 -0.64 -6.07
C ALA A 177 1.80 0.66 -6.39
N THR A 178 2.80 1.08 -5.61
CA THR A 178 3.53 2.34 -5.81
C THR A 178 4.76 2.17 -6.71
N THR A 179 5.50 1.06 -6.55
CA THR A 179 6.81 0.85 -7.22
C THR A 179 6.74 -0.08 -8.43
N GLY A 180 5.66 -0.85 -8.58
CA GLY A 180 5.49 -1.83 -9.67
C GLY A 180 6.30 -3.12 -9.51
N VAL A 181 7.03 -3.30 -8.41
CA VAL A 181 7.75 -4.53 -8.08
C VAL A 181 7.31 -5.04 -6.72
N ARG A 182 7.47 -6.35 -6.49
CA ARG A 182 7.23 -6.96 -5.17
C ARG A 182 8.55 -7.12 -4.41
N TRP A 183 8.50 -6.98 -3.09
CA TRP A 183 9.66 -7.22 -2.23
C TRP A 183 9.82 -8.72 -1.93
N ARG A 184 10.54 -9.42 -2.80
CA ARG A 184 10.78 -10.87 -2.76
C ARG A 184 12.07 -11.26 -3.45
N ARG A 185 12.56 -12.46 -3.18
CA ARG A 185 13.79 -12.96 -3.81
C ARG A 185 13.64 -13.28 -5.29
N ARG A 186 12.52 -13.90 -5.66
CA ARG A 186 12.22 -14.35 -7.02
C ARG A 186 10.72 -14.30 -7.30
N PRO A 187 10.30 -14.24 -8.57
CA PRO A 187 8.91 -14.24 -9.00
C PRO A 187 8.03 -15.39 -8.49
N ASP A 188 8.62 -16.57 -8.31
CA ASP A 188 7.97 -17.79 -7.85
C ASP A 188 7.81 -17.86 -6.31
N GLN A 189 8.41 -16.90 -5.58
CA GLN A 189 8.37 -16.87 -4.12
C GLN A 189 7.34 -15.87 -3.60
N GLU A 190 6.83 -16.17 -2.41
CA GLU A 190 6.06 -15.22 -1.61
C GLU A 190 6.90 -14.02 -1.19
N ASP A 191 6.22 -12.88 -1.05
CA ASP A 191 6.79 -11.63 -0.57
C ASP A 191 7.41 -11.81 0.83
N TYR A 192 8.53 -11.13 1.07
CA TYR A 192 9.25 -11.29 2.32
C TYR A 192 8.38 -10.92 3.52
N LEU A 193 7.55 -9.90 3.41
CA LEU A 193 6.59 -9.48 4.44
C LEU A 193 5.51 -10.54 4.74
N LEU A 194 5.19 -11.40 3.78
CA LEU A 194 4.14 -12.42 3.95
C LEU A 194 4.69 -13.75 4.46
N ARG A 195 6.02 -13.92 4.45
CA ARG A 195 6.66 -15.18 4.81
C ARG A 195 7.83 -15.01 5.78
N GLN A 196 8.97 -14.51 5.30
CA GLN A 196 10.22 -14.47 6.05
C GLN A 196 10.20 -13.45 7.20
N TYR A 197 9.56 -12.31 6.97
CA TYR A 197 9.48 -11.19 7.91
C TYR A 197 8.07 -10.99 8.47
N ARG A 198 7.15 -11.93 8.21
CA ARG A 198 5.75 -11.84 8.62
C ARG A 198 5.62 -11.51 10.10
N ILE A 199 6.16 -12.36 10.97
CA ILE A 199 6.07 -12.16 12.43
C ILE A 199 6.86 -10.92 12.89
N PHE A 200 8.03 -10.68 12.32
CA PHE A 200 8.89 -9.56 12.68
C PHE A 200 8.32 -8.18 12.32
N TYR A 201 7.38 -8.14 11.36
CA TYR A 201 6.67 -6.93 10.95
C TYR A 201 5.19 -6.95 11.42
N GLY A 202 4.88 -7.69 12.48
CA GLY A 202 3.57 -7.63 13.14
C GLY A 202 2.50 -8.54 12.55
N GLY A 203 2.83 -9.49 11.67
CA GLY A 203 1.93 -10.56 11.27
C GLY A 203 1.68 -11.57 12.42
N ILE A 204 0.65 -12.40 12.24
CA ILE A 204 0.25 -13.43 13.21
C ILE A 204 0.31 -14.82 12.55
N ASP A 205 0.53 -15.87 13.34
CA ASP A 205 0.47 -17.27 12.88
C ASP A 205 -0.70 -18.06 13.47
N SER A 206 -1.48 -17.43 14.35
CA SER A 206 -2.62 -18.04 15.05
C SER A 206 -2.27 -19.26 15.91
N ASP A 207 -0.98 -19.48 16.19
CA ASP A 207 -0.46 -20.55 17.04
C ASP A 207 0.32 -19.96 18.21
N LEU A 208 1.55 -19.50 17.96
CA LEU A 208 2.41 -18.88 18.98
C LEU A 208 2.25 -17.36 19.03
N VAL A 209 1.95 -16.73 17.90
CA VAL A 209 1.73 -15.29 17.77
C VAL A 209 0.28 -15.07 17.37
N THR A 210 -0.56 -14.90 18.39
CA THR A 210 -2.02 -14.73 18.24
C THR A 210 -2.46 -13.27 18.27
N LYS A 211 -1.60 -12.36 18.73
CA LYS A 211 -1.85 -10.91 18.76
C LYS A 211 -0.84 -10.17 17.90
N ARG A 212 -1.34 -9.21 17.13
CA ARG A 212 -0.55 -8.35 16.26
C ARG A 212 0.23 -7.33 17.09
N VAL A 213 1.51 -7.18 16.80
CA VAL A 213 2.31 -6.04 17.24
C VAL A 213 1.94 -4.85 16.35
N THR A 214 1.32 -3.84 16.93
CA THR A 214 0.87 -2.61 16.24
C THR A 214 1.78 -1.42 16.48
N GLU A 215 2.64 -1.51 17.50
CA GLU A 215 3.59 -0.45 17.85
C GLU A 215 4.93 -0.67 17.15
N PRO A 216 5.51 0.38 16.54
CA PRO A 216 6.82 0.30 15.91
C PRO A 216 7.90 -0.04 16.93
N ASN A 217 8.85 -0.87 16.52
CA ASN A 217 10.02 -1.23 17.32
C ASN A 217 11.29 -1.29 16.45
N GLY A 218 12.46 -1.44 17.07
CA GLY A 218 13.75 -1.41 16.37
C GLY A 218 13.90 -2.49 15.29
N VAL A 219 13.26 -3.65 15.45
CA VAL A 219 13.26 -4.71 14.43
C VAL A 219 12.43 -4.27 13.22
N MET A 220 11.24 -3.72 13.44
CA MET A 220 10.39 -3.18 12.37
C MET A 220 11.09 -2.04 11.63
N ALA A 221 11.74 -1.12 12.34
CA ALA A 221 12.50 -0.02 11.73
C ALA A 221 13.66 -0.55 10.87
N SER A 222 14.42 -1.54 11.37
CA SER A 222 15.50 -2.16 10.61
C SER A 222 15.00 -2.90 9.35
N LEU A 223 13.84 -3.55 9.45
CA LEU A 223 13.20 -4.20 8.31
C LEU A 223 12.68 -3.20 7.28
N ALA A 224 12.07 -2.11 7.72
CA ALA A 224 11.63 -1.04 6.84
C ALA A 224 12.81 -0.41 6.09
N GLN A 225 13.94 -0.17 6.77
CA GLN A 225 15.14 0.34 6.12
C GLN A 225 15.70 -0.63 5.07
N ARG A 226 15.77 -1.93 5.41
CA ARG A 226 16.19 -2.97 4.46
C ARG A 226 15.26 -3.04 3.26
N MET A 227 13.96 -2.98 3.51
CA MET A 227 12.91 -2.98 2.49
C MET A 227 13.09 -1.81 1.53
N ALA A 228 13.29 -0.59 2.04
CA ALA A 228 13.51 0.59 1.23
C ALA A 228 14.69 0.41 0.25
N TYR A 229 15.84 -0.07 0.73
CA TYR A 229 17.02 -0.30 -0.11
C TYR A 229 16.83 -1.40 -1.16
N GLU A 230 16.27 -2.56 -0.76
CA GLU A 230 16.08 -3.68 -1.68
C GLU A 230 14.98 -3.40 -2.72
N VAL A 231 13.90 -2.72 -2.31
CA VAL A 231 12.82 -2.30 -3.22
C VAL A 231 13.35 -1.26 -4.20
N ALA A 232 14.07 -0.23 -3.76
CA ALA A 232 14.64 0.77 -4.67
C ALA A 232 15.61 0.14 -5.69
N CYS A 233 16.50 -0.75 -5.23
CA CYS A 233 17.41 -1.54 -6.06
C CYS A 233 16.68 -2.37 -7.14
N SER A 234 15.49 -2.89 -6.83
CA SER A 234 14.66 -3.66 -7.78
C SER A 234 13.86 -2.74 -8.71
N ALA A 235 13.18 -1.74 -8.14
CA ALA A 235 12.18 -0.90 -8.79
C ALA A 235 12.79 0.08 -9.79
N VAL A 236 13.89 0.75 -9.41
CA VAL A 236 14.50 1.79 -10.25
C VAL A 236 14.94 1.29 -11.63
N PRO A 237 15.78 0.25 -11.74
CA PRO A 237 16.17 -0.27 -13.05
C PRO A 237 14.98 -0.92 -13.76
N TYR A 238 14.04 -1.54 -13.03
CA TYR A 238 12.84 -2.12 -13.62
C TYR A 238 11.97 -1.07 -14.31
N ASP A 239 11.78 0.08 -13.69
CA ASP A 239 11.00 1.17 -14.25
C ASP A 239 11.73 1.80 -15.45
N PHE A 240 13.02 2.12 -15.33
CA PHE A 240 13.82 2.63 -16.45
C PHE A 240 13.93 1.67 -17.64
N SER A 241 13.71 0.36 -17.44
CA SER A 241 13.67 -0.62 -18.54
C SER A 241 12.47 -0.46 -19.48
N LYS A 242 11.49 0.36 -19.11
CA LYS A 242 10.24 0.58 -19.84
C LYS A 242 10.28 1.90 -20.62
N PRO A 243 9.47 2.04 -21.67
CA PRO A 243 9.19 3.34 -22.29
C PRO A 243 8.60 4.33 -21.27
N ALA A 244 8.89 5.63 -21.42
CA ALA A 244 8.51 6.66 -20.46
C ALA A 244 7.01 6.68 -20.10
N ASN A 245 6.12 6.42 -21.07
CA ASN A 245 4.67 6.36 -20.84
C ASN A 245 4.18 5.11 -20.09
N GLN A 246 5.05 4.13 -19.84
CA GLN A 246 4.76 2.91 -19.06
C GLN A 246 5.47 2.91 -17.70
N ARG A 247 6.21 3.99 -17.38
CA ARG A 247 6.95 4.17 -16.14
C ARG A 247 6.02 4.66 -15.03
N LEU A 248 6.18 4.08 -13.85
CA LEU A 248 5.48 4.49 -12.64
C LEU A 248 6.29 5.51 -11.84
N LEU A 249 7.62 5.41 -11.89
CA LEU A 249 8.53 6.20 -11.04
C LEU A 249 9.23 7.31 -11.82
N PHE A 250 9.59 7.07 -13.09
CA PHE A 250 10.39 8.00 -13.88
C PHE A 250 9.75 8.46 -15.20
N PRO A 251 8.52 9.00 -15.20
CA PRO A 251 7.86 9.44 -16.44
C PRO A 251 8.49 10.71 -17.05
N TYR A 252 9.20 11.53 -16.27
CA TYR A 252 9.68 12.86 -16.69
C TYR A 252 11.19 12.92 -16.97
N ILE A 253 11.92 11.85 -16.69
CA ILE A 253 13.38 11.80 -16.88
C ILE A 253 13.81 10.47 -17.50
N ASP A 254 14.84 10.53 -18.34
CA ASP A 254 15.50 9.36 -18.88
C ASP A 254 16.76 9.01 -18.11
N ARG A 255 17.12 7.73 -18.13
CA ARG A 255 18.30 7.20 -17.43
C ARG A 255 19.59 7.90 -17.86
N ASP A 256 19.69 8.25 -19.13
CA ASP A 256 20.92 8.80 -19.72
C ASP A 256 20.96 10.35 -19.62
N THR A 257 19.95 10.96 -18.98
CA THR A 257 19.93 12.40 -18.69
C THR A 257 20.91 12.73 -17.55
N PRO A 258 21.88 13.62 -17.76
CA PRO A 258 22.77 14.07 -16.68
C PRO A 258 22.00 14.76 -15.56
N LEU A 259 22.31 14.40 -14.31
CA LEU A 259 21.65 14.98 -13.14
C LEU A 259 22.28 16.33 -12.77
N SER A 260 21.41 17.30 -12.46
CA SER A 260 21.76 18.64 -11.99
C SER A 260 20.62 19.21 -11.16
N GLU A 261 20.95 19.97 -10.10
CA GLU A 261 19.97 20.71 -9.28
C GLU A 261 19.13 21.71 -10.07
N ALA A 262 19.68 22.24 -11.17
CA ALA A 262 19.01 23.21 -12.04
C ALA A 262 18.08 22.53 -13.07
N SER A 263 18.05 21.21 -13.15
CA SER A 263 17.23 20.48 -14.11
C SER A 263 15.76 20.48 -13.69
N SER A 264 14.89 21.05 -14.52
CA SER A 264 13.44 20.99 -14.30
C SER A 264 12.94 19.55 -14.34
N GLN A 265 13.47 18.70 -15.24
CA GLN A 265 13.10 17.28 -15.32
C GLN A 265 13.38 16.52 -14.01
N VAL A 266 14.49 16.83 -13.34
CA VAL A 266 14.81 16.24 -12.04
C VAL A 266 13.78 16.65 -11.00
N ARG A 267 13.49 17.94 -10.90
CA ARG A 267 12.51 18.47 -9.94
C ARG A 267 11.10 17.96 -10.20
N ASP A 268 10.67 17.94 -11.46
CA ASP A 268 9.37 17.41 -11.88
C ASP A 268 9.25 15.92 -11.54
N ASN A 269 10.32 15.16 -11.75
CA ASN A 269 10.32 13.74 -11.39
C ASN A 269 10.37 13.50 -9.87
N VAL A 270 11.08 14.33 -9.10
CA VAL A 270 11.06 14.27 -7.63
C VAL A 270 9.66 14.56 -7.09
N ARG A 271 9.00 15.61 -7.61
CA ARG A 271 7.61 15.92 -7.27
C ARG A 271 6.68 14.74 -7.59
N HIS A 272 6.87 14.10 -8.74
CA HIS A 272 6.13 12.90 -9.12
C HIS A 272 6.34 11.74 -8.13
N LEU A 273 7.58 11.52 -7.68
CA LEU A 273 7.88 10.47 -6.71
C LEU A 273 7.18 10.71 -5.37
N HIS A 274 7.13 11.95 -4.88
CA HIS A 274 6.37 12.32 -3.68
C HIS A 274 4.87 12.02 -3.84
N ALA A 275 4.27 12.44 -4.94
CA ALA A 275 2.86 12.14 -5.24
C ALA A 275 2.61 10.63 -5.37
N ARG A 276 3.56 9.89 -5.93
CA ARG A 276 3.42 8.45 -6.22
C ARG A 276 3.67 7.55 -5.02
N ILE A 277 4.69 7.84 -4.22
CA ILE A 277 5.17 7.00 -3.12
C ILE A 277 4.51 7.43 -1.80
N SER A 278 4.54 8.73 -1.50
CA SER A 278 4.02 9.31 -0.26
C SER A 278 2.54 9.72 -0.39
N GLY A 279 2.05 9.92 -1.61
CA GLY A 279 0.66 10.35 -1.83
C GLY A 279 0.44 11.84 -1.58
N GLU A 280 1.52 12.63 -1.64
CA GLU A 280 1.58 14.06 -1.35
C GLU A 280 1.61 14.90 -2.64
N GLU A 281 0.72 15.89 -2.74
CA GLU A 281 0.70 16.86 -3.84
C GLU A 281 1.44 18.11 -3.40
N LEU A 282 2.75 18.14 -3.64
CA LEU A 282 3.64 19.24 -3.23
C LEU A 282 3.65 20.37 -4.28
N SER A 283 3.82 21.61 -3.82
CA SER A 283 4.10 22.74 -4.72
C SER A 283 5.52 22.63 -5.30
N SER A 284 5.82 23.35 -6.38
CA SER A 284 7.13 23.27 -7.04
C SER A 284 8.30 23.80 -6.20
N ASP A 285 8.00 24.62 -5.19
CA ASP A 285 8.91 25.29 -4.27
C ASP A 285 8.86 24.69 -2.85
N ASP A 286 8.25 23.51 -2.70
CA ASP A 286 8.15 22.84 -1.40
C ASP A 286 9.54 22.39 -0.91
N PRO A 287 9.91 22.67 0.37
CA PRO A 287 11.19 22.24 0.94
C PRO A 287 11.44 20.73 0.86
N GLU A 288 10.42 19.88 0.84
CA GLU A 288 10.58 18.43 0.72
C GLU A 288 11.08 17.99 -0.66
N ILE A 289 10.78 18.78 -1.70
CA ILE A 289 11.38 18.60 -3.02
C ILE A 289 12.88 18.91 -2.95
N ASP A 290 13.26 20.03 -2.32
CA ASP A 290 14.67 20.41 -2.18
C ASP A 290 15.46 19.40 -1.35
N ALA A 291 14.88 18.86 -0.27
CA ALA A 291 15.50 17.80 0.54
C ALA A 291 15.78 16.54 -0.28
N THR A 292 14.79 16.08 -1.07
CA THR A 292 14.93 14.89 -1.90
C THR A 292 15.91 15.09 -3.05
N VAL A 293 15.91 16.28 -3.67
CA VAL A 293 16.92 16.68 -4.67
C VAL A 293 18.31 16.69 -4.03
N GLY A 294 18.44 17.17 -2.79
CA GLY A 294 19.70 17.14 -2.04
C GLY A 294 20.26 15.71 -1.90
N VAL A 295 19.44 14.77 -1.45
CA VAL A 295 19.82 13.35 -1.33
C VAL A 295 20.26 12.77 -2.70
N LEU A 296 19.49 13.08 -3.75
CA LEU A 296 19.80 12.63 -5.11
C LEU A 296 21.16 13.16 -5.59
N MET A 297 21.41 14.45 -5.40
CA MET A 297 22.61 15.13 -5.90
C MET A 297 23.85 14.77 -5.08
N GLU A 298 23.73 14.59 -3.77
CA GLU A 298 24.81 14.10 -2.93
C GLU A 298 25.21 12.67 -3.34
N ALA A 299 24.23 11.77 -3.50
CA ALA A 299 24.48 10.40 -3.96
C ALA A 299 25.11 10.37 -5.36
N TYR A 300 24.64 11.24 -6.28
CA TYR A 300 25.19 11.37 -7.61
C TYR A 300 26.65 11.86 -7.56
N SER A 301 26.93 12.95 -6.83
CA SER A 301 28.28 13.52 -6.71
C SER A 301 29.29 12.53 -6.12
N LEU A 302 28.95 11.91 -4.98
CA LEU A 302 29.80 10.91 -4.32
C LEU A 302 30.05 9.70 -5.22
N GLY A 303 29.00 9.25 -5.92
CA GLY A 303 29.11 8.14 -6.85
C GLY A 303 29.99 8.43 -8.06
N ARG A 304 29.89 9.64 -8.64
CA ARG A 304 30.74 10.10 -9.74
C ARG A 304 32.21 10.17 -9.34
N GLU A 305 32.50 10.66 -8.14
CA GLU A 305 33.87 10.63 -7.57
C GLU A 305 34.36 9.19 -7.36
N GLY A 306 33.47 8.32 -6.87
CA GLY A 306 33.75 6.89 -6.70
C GLY A 306 34.09 6.17 -8.01
N LEU A 307 33.36 6.48 -9.08
CA LEU A 307 33.64 5.99 -10.43
C LEU A 307 34.97 6.54 -10.97
N ALA A 308 35.21 7.84 -10.83
CA ALA A 308 36.45 8.48 -11.32
C ALA A 308 37.70 7.96 -10.60
N SER A 309 37.59 7.64 -9.31
CA SER A 309 38.67 7.06 -8.50
C SER A 309 38.82 5.54 -8.65
N GLY A 310 37.86 4.87 -9.32
CA GLY A 310 37.81 3.42 -9.43
C GLY A 310 37.46 2.68 -8.13
N THR A 311 37.04 3.39 -7.09
CA THR A 311 36.59 2.80 -5.81
C THR A 311 35.19 2.20 -5.93
N VAL A 312 34.42 2.66 -6.91
CA VAL A 312 33.09 2.14 -7.23
C VAL A 312 33.07 1.60 -8.67
N SER A 313 32.46 0.44 -8.86
CA SER A 313 32.29 -0.17 -10.19
C SER A 313 31.14 0.50 -10.96
N GLU A 314 31.27 0.57 -12.28
CA GLU A 314 30.15 0.87 -13.19
C GLU A 314 29.12 -0.27 -13.22
N GLU A 315 29.52 -1.49 -12.88
CA GLU A 315 28.57 -2.60 -12.82
C GLU A 315 27.68 -2.49 -11.59
N LEU A 316 26.38 -2.66 -11.80
CA LEU A 316 25.42 -2.72 -10.71
C LEU A 316 25.70 -3.97 -9.85
N ALA A 317 25.39 -3.87 -8.56
CA ALA A 317 25.37 -5.05 -7.69
C ALA A 317 24.36 -6.08 -8.25
N GLU A 318 24.67 -7.38 -8.12
CA GLU A 318 23.88 -8.45 -8.74
C GLU A 318 22.37 -8.35 -8.46
N PRO A 319 21.90 -8.07 -7.23
CA PRO A 319 20.47 -7.92 -6.96
C PRO A 319 19.81 -6.77 -7.74
N CYS A 320 20.56 -5.71 -8.04
CA CYS A 320 20.07 -4.52 -8.74
C CYS A 320 20.19 -4.64 -10.26
N ARG A 321 20.89 -5.65 -10.78
CA ARG A 321 20.92 -5.92 -12.22
C ARG A 321 19.55 -6.39 -12.68
N LEU A 322 19.12 -5.91 -13.84
CA LEU A 322 17.88 -6.29 -14.46
C LEU A 322 18.16 -7.03 -15.77
N PHE A 323 18.19 -8.36 -15.70
CA PHE A 323 18.28 -9.23 -16.88
C PHE A 323 17.00 -10.01 -17.15
N ASN A 324 16.19 -10.19 -16.10
CA ASN A 324 14.90 -10.85 -16.16
C ASN A 324 13.85 -9.91 -15.55
N ASP A 325 12.62 -10.04 -16.00
CA ASP A 325 11.48 -9.29 -15.48
C ASP A 325 11.32 -9.57 -13.98
N ARG A 326 11.12 -8.52 -13.17
CA ARG A 326 11.05 -8.63 -11.70
C ARG A 326 9.80 -9.37 -11.23
N ASN A 327 8.75 -9.38 -12.04
CA ASN A 327 7.45 -9.92 -11.66
C ASN A 327 7.19 -11.28 -12.29
N THR A 328 7.65 -11.54 -13.52
CA THR A 328 7.45 -12.83 -14.20
C THR A 328 8.68 -13.74 -14.18
N GLY A 329 9.90 -13.16 -14.12
CA GLY A 329 11.15 -13.90 -14.19
C GLY A 329 11.59 -14.28 -15.60
N GLU A 330 10.83 -13.86 -16.61
CA GLU A 330 11.18 -14.06 -18.00
C GLU A 330 12.39 -13.21 -18.39
N SER A 331 13.23 -13.74 -19.28
CA SER A 331 14.39 -12.97 -19.73
C SER A 331 13.97 -11.75 -20.53
N LEU A 332 14.55 -10.60 -20.19
CA LEU A 332 14.29 -9.36 -20.92
C LEU A 332 15.06 -9.34 -22.25
N PRO A 333 14.52 -8.69 -23.29
CA PRO A 333 15.27 -8.44 -24.51
C PRO A 333 16.46 -7.51 -24.23
N ASP A 334 17.53 -7.62 -25.02
CA ASP A 334 18.81 -6.94 -24.75
C ASP A 334 18.69 -5.43 -24.53
N GLY A 335 17.85 -4.75 -25.32
CA GLY A 335 17.62 -3.29 -25.18
C GLY A 335 16.95 -2.87 -23.86
N ARG A 336 16.34 -3.79 -23.12
CA ARG A 336 15.71 -3.55 -21.81
C ARG A 336 16.57 -4.02 -20.64
N ARG A 337 17.69 -4.71 -20.90
CA ARG A 337 18.58 -5.21 -19.86
C ARG A 337 19.40 -4.05 -19.27
N ILE A 338 19.53 -4.03 -17.95
CA ILE A 338 20.30 -3.00 -17.23
C ILE A 338 21.26 -3.69 -16.27
N GLY A 339 22.54 -3.71 -16.62
CA GLY A 339 23.60 -4.29 -15.79
C GLY A 339 24.65 -3.29 -15.32
N ARG A 340 24.63 -2.07 -15.86
CA ARG A 340 25.65 -1.04 -15.65
C ARG A 340 25.02 0.33 -15.45
N ASP A 341 25.76 1.19 -14.76
CA ASP A 341 25.40 2.55 -14.39
C ASP A 341 26.65 3.43 -14.54
N GLN A 342 26.96 3.78 -15.79
CA GLN A 342 28.19 4.46 -16.21
C GLN A 342 28.31 5.87 -15.63
N ASP A 343 27.18 6.55 -15.46
CA ASP A 343 27.13 7.92 -14.95
C ASP A 343 26.66 7.99 -13.50
N TYR A 344 26.45 6.86 -12.81
CA TYR A 344 25.86 6.82 -11.47
C TYR A 344 24.41 7.33 -11.35
N THR A 345 23.73 7.58 -12.47
CA THR A 345 22.36 8.11 -12.50
C THR A 345 21.37 7.14 -11.86
N LEU A 346 21.49 5.82 -12.13
CA LEU A 346 20.55 4.83 -11.58
C LEU A 346 20.70 4.72 -10.06
N ARG A 347 21.93 4.62 -9.55
CA ARG A 347 22.18 4.50 -8.10
C ARG A 347 21.84 5.77 -7.33
N ALA A 348 22.00 6.94 -7.95
CA ALA A 348 21.50 8.19 -7.39
C ALA A 348 19.97 8.15 -7.22
N TRP A 349 19.23 7.74 -8.26
CA TRP A 349 17.78 7.56 -8.15
C TRP A 349 17.37 6.45 -7.16
N MET A 350 18.16 5.38 -7.04
CA MET A 350 17.95 4.38 -5.97
C MET A 350 18.07 5.00 -4.58
N ALA A 351 18.99 5.94 -4.36
CA ALA A 351 19.13 6.65 -3.08
C ALA A 351 17.88 7.52 -2.81
N ALA A 352 17.43 8.31 -3.79
CA ALA A 352 16.22 9.14 -3.64
C ALA A 352 14.96 8.29 -3.38
N VAL A 353 14.77 7.19 -4.11
CA VAL A 353 13.63 6.28 -3.88
C VAL A 353 13.76 5.57 -2.53
N SER A 354 14.97 5.19 -2.11
CA SER A 354 15.18 4.60 -0.78
C SER A 354 14.85 5.58 0.34
N TYR A 355 15.21 6.85 0.17
CA TYR A 355 14.89 7.92 1.11
C TYR A 355 13.37 8.03 1.31
N LEU A 356 12.60 8.13 0.22
CA LEU A 356 11.13 8.20 0.29
C LEU A 356 10.49 6.93 0.87
N LEU A 357 11.00 5.74 0.51
CA LEU A 357 10.48 4.46 1.04
C LEU A 357 10.84 4.24 2.52
N SER A 358 11.89 4.90 3.02
CA SER A 358 12.29 4.86 4.43
C SER A 358 11.54 5.85 5.30
N ASP A 359 10.80 6.78 4.70
CA ASP A 359 10.00 7.75 5.43
C ASP A 359 8.87 7.04 6.22
N TYR A 360 8.60 7.54 7.42
CA TYR A 360 7.57 6.96 8.27
C TYR A 360 6.19 7.01 7.61
N GLN A 361 5.86 8.06 6.85
CA GLN A 361 4.58 8.16 6.13
C GLN A 361 4.37 7.01 5.14
N PHE A 362 5.44 6.46 4.56
CA PHE A 362 5.31 5.31 3.68
C PHE A 362 4.82 4.06 4.44
N LEU A 363 5.17 3.94 5.72
CA LEU A 363 4.83 2.79 6.56
C LEU A 363 3.45 2.90 7.22
N TYR A 364 2.77 4.03 7.09
CA TYR A 364 1.50 4.33 7.75
C TYR A 364 0.38 4.64 6.71
N GLU A 365 -0.88 4.49 7.15
CA GLU A 365 -2.11 4.92 6.44
C GLU A 365 -3.18 5.42 7.40
#